data_AF-A0A3A4Q1C7-F1
#
_entry.id   AF-A0A3A4Q1C7-F1
#
_cell.length_a   1.000
_cell.length_b   1.000
_cell.length_c   1.000
_cell.angle_alpha   90.00
_cell.angle_beta   90.00
_cell.angle_gamma   90.00
#
_symmetry.space_group_name_H-M   'P 1'
#
loop_
_entity.id
_entity.type
_entity.pdbx_description
1 polymer ?
#
loop_
_entity_poly.entity_id
_entity_poly.type
_entity_poly.pdbx_seq_one_letter_code
_entity_poly.pdbx_strand_id
1 'polypeptide(L)'
;MRKGLWAIALMAVMAGVASAQTPVPEFTGDVSEGFETQNSPGFNPCIIGGVFGGASTLCTPGNSGAHITGGWSFRCVIRPHGGVRFTGSAGGFYRYTLNPPQDLFGGFFGSNAPNLGENNDATMIFRDDGGNEIGRAIAATGEGDCLWHWNGWQTDGAAFHEIDVIGKLFGGAFIDMDDMQIIERGGNNCIYKIKKSKAKRCDVCPNVGDAFTSEAECETVKDCKKKIKTIIPCPDGGNGTCKIKGKVSDCA
;
A
#
# COMPACT_ATOMS: atom_id res chain seq x y z
N MET A 1 51.12 -13.90 -40.63
CA MET A 1 50.10 -14.19 -39.59
C MET A 1 49.51 -12.87 -39.10
N ARG A 2 48.34 -12.47 -39.61
CA ARG A 2 47.65 -11.24 -39.21
C ARG A 2 46.76 -11.53 -38.00
N LYS A 3 47.09 -10.95 -36.85
CA LYS A 3 46.29 -11.01 -35.62
C LYS A 3 45.12 -10.02 -35.77
N GLY A 4 43.90 -10.53 -35.91
CA GLY A 4 42.68 -9.71 -35.86
C GLY A 4 42.28 -9.48 -34.41
N LEU A 5 42.42 -8.25 -33.93
CA LEU A 5 41.79 -7.81 -32.69
C LEU A 5 40.30 -7.55 -32.98
N TRP A 6 39.43 -8.38 -32.41
CA TRP A 6 38.01 -8.10 -32.33
C TRP A 6 37.75 -7.25 -31.09
N ALA A 7 37.46 -5.97 -31.29
CA ALA A 7 36.97 -5.08 -30.25
C ALA A 7 35.48 -5.38 -30.02
N ILE A 8 35.18 -6.09 -28.93
CA ILE A 8 33.80 -6.25 -28.45
C ILE A 8 33.44 -4.95 -27.74
N ALA A 9 32.65 -4.11 -28.41
CA ALA A 9 32.05 -2.94 -27.80
C ALA A 9 30.97 -3.39 -26.80
N LEU A 10 31.30 -3.33 -25.51
CA LEU A 10 30.35 -3.52 -24.42
C LEU A 10 29.43 -2.29 -24.40
N MET A 11 28.28 -2.36 -25.07
CA MET A 11 27.20 -1.40 -24.87
C MET A 11 26.59 -1.66 -23.48
N ALA A 12 27.05 -0.92 -22.48
CA ALA A 12 26.36 -0.81 -21.21
C ALA A 12 25.06 -0.05 -21.44
N VAL A 13 23.96 -0.78 -21.58
CA VAL A 13 22.61 -0.20 -21.56
C VAL A 13 22.40 0.26 -20.12
N MET A 14 22.55 1.56 -19.88
CA MET A 14 22.02 2.17 -18.67
C MET A 14 20.51 2.13 -18.78
N ALA A 15 19.89 1.06 -18.27
CA ALA A 15 18.47 1.07 -17.98
C ALA A 15 18.26 2.11 -16.90
N GLY A 16 17.90 3.33 -17.30
CA GLY A 16 17.43 4.35 -16.36
C GLY A 16 16.24 3.74 -15.63
N VAL A 17 16.32 3.69 -14.31
CA VAL A 17 15.20 3.31 -13.45
C VAL A 17 14.16 4.40 -13.64
N ALA A 18 13.26 4.23 -14.62
CA ALA A 18 12.08 5.06 -14.68
C ALA A 18 11.36 4.87 -13.35
N SER A 19 11.08 5.97 -12.64
CA SER A 19 10.28 5.89 -11.42
C SER A 19 8.92 5.32 -11.83
N ALA A 20 8.65 4.07 -11.48
CA ALA A 20 7.39 3.41 -11.80
C ALA A 20 6.21 3.98 -11.00
N GLN A 21 6.46 5.05 -10.24
CA GLN A 21 5.53 5.55 -9.25
C GLN A 21 4.98 6.91 -9.62
N THR A 22 3.66 6.99 -9.63
CA THR A 22 2.92 8.21 -9.88
C THR A 22 2.37 8.73 -8.55
N PRO A 23 2.63 10.00 -8.17
CA PRO A 23 1.96 10.60 -7.03
C PRO A 23 0.44 10.60 -7.25
N VAL A 24 -0.33 10.29 -6.20
CA VAL A 24 -1.80 10.30 -6.23
C VAL A 24 -2.37 11.28 -5.21
N PRO A 25 -3.52 11.91 -5.50
CA PRO A 25 -4.23 12.71 -4.51
C PRO A 25 -4.72 11.83 -3.35
N GLU A 26 -5.26 12.48 -2.32
CA GLU A 26 -5.93 11.78 -1.22
C GLU A 26 -7.01 10.83 -1.74
N PHE A 27 -7.03 9.63 -1.17
CA PHE A 27 -7.99 8.59 -1.49
C PHE A 27 -8.60 8.02 -0.21
N THR A 28 -9.62 7.18 -0.37
CA THR A 28 -10.15 6.33 0.70
C THR A 28 -9.83 4.89 0.33
N GLY A 29 -8.89 4.29 1.03
CA GLY A 29 -8.46 2.92 0.84
C GLY A 29 -9.47 1.91 1.37
N ASP A 30 -9.30 0.65 0.97
CA ASP A 30 -10.10 -0.46 1.51
C ASP A 30 -9.77 -0.72 2.98
N VAL A 31 -8.52 -0.45 3.35
CA VAL A 31 -8.00 -0.67 4.70
C VAL A 31 -7.17 0.53 5.12
N SER A 32 -7.51 1.09 6.28
CA SER A 32 -6.70 2.08 6.96
C SER A 32 -5.80 1.41 7.99
N GLU A 33 -4.81 2.15 8.42
CA GLU A 33 -3.87 1.73 9.42
C GLU A 33 -4.56 1.44 10.79
N GLY A 34 -3.84 0.86 11.75
CA GLY A 34 -4.38 0.39 13.03
C GLY A 34 -3.87 1.09 14.29
N PHE A 35 -3.25 2.28 14.22
CA PHE A 35 -2.58 2.99 15.31
C PHE A 35 -3.54 3.27 16.46
N GLU A 36 -4.81 3.53 16.13
CA GLU A 36 -5.88 3.73 17.10
C GLU A 36 -6.10 2.54 18.04
N THR A 37 -5.72 1.33 17.63
CA THR A 37 -5.84 0.11 18.44
C THR A 37 -4.60 -0.19 19.28
N GLN A 38 -3.50 0.54 19.06
CA GLN A 38 -2.20 0.25 19.68
C GLN A 38 -2.09 0.79 21.11
N ASN A 39 -1.31 0.11 21.95
CA ASN A 39 -1.01 0.63 23.29
C ASN A 39 -0.14 1.90 23.19
N SER A 40 -0.48 2.92 23.99
CA SER A 40 0.18 4.22 23.96
C SER A 40 0.37 4.79 25.38
N PRO A 41 1.50 5.48 25.68
CA PRO A 41 2.68 5.66 24.83
C PRO A 41 3.64 4.46 24.89
N GLY A 42 4.43 4.24 23.85
CA GLY A 42 5.47 3.22 23.87
C GLY A 42 6.37 3.23 22.63
N PHE A 43 7.63 2.80 22.80
CA PHE A 43 8.59 2.61 21.72
C PHE A 43 8.80 1.12 21.49
N ASN A 44 8.18 0.58 20.45
CA ASN A 44 8.28 -0.84 20.11
C ASN A 44 9.14 -1.01 18.86
N PRO A 45 9.89 -2.11 18.70
CA PRO A 45 10.60 -2.35 17.43
C PRO A 45 9.69 -2.38 16.21
N CYS A 46 8.44 -2.84 16.41
CA CYS A 46 7.39 -2.91 15.41
C CYS A 46 6.03 -2.60 16.04
N ILE A 47 5.07 -2.19 15.22
CA ILE A 47 3.66 -2.07 15.62
C ILE A 47 3.09 -3.47 15.92
N ILE A 48 2.44 -3.62 17.07
CA ILE A 48 1.97 -4.92 17.57
C ILE A 48 0.75 -5.35 16.77
N GLY A 49 0.79 -6.56 16.19
CA GLY A 49 -0.27 -7.05 15.31
C GLY A 49 -0.21 -6.47 13.88
N GLY A 50 0.79 -5.65 13.58
CA GLY A 50 0.95 -5.02 12.27
C GLY A 50 0.06 -3.80 12.06
N VAL A 51 -0.04 -3.38 10.81
CA VAL A 51 -0.91 -2.31 10.30
C VAL A 51 -1.79 -2.87 9.18
N PHE A 52 -2.79 -2.10 8.76
CA PHE A 52 -3.76 -2.51 7.73
C PHE A 52 -4.44 -3.86 8.05
N GLY A 53 -4.97 -4.01 9.27
CA GLY A 53 -5.61 -5.25 9.68
C GLY A 53 -4.69 -6.49 9.71
N GLY A 54 -3.36 -6.29 9.72
CA GLY A 54 -2.36 -7.36 9.67
C GLY A 54 -1.83 -7.66 8.27
N ALA A 55 -2.30 -6.94 7.24
CA ALA A 55 -1.77 -7.06 5.87
C ALA A 55 -0.35 -6.47 5.72
N SER A 56 0.18 -5.79 6.74
CA SER A 56 1.56 -5.33 6.74
C SER A 56 2.17 -5.31 8.14
N THR A 57 3.48 -5.50 8.21
CA THR A 57 4.27 -5.12 9.39
C THR A 57 4.83 -3.72 9.19
N LEU A 58 4.86 -2.93 10.26
CA LEU A 58 5.55 -1.65 10.30
C LEU A 58 6.59 -1.68 11.42
N CYS A 59 7.87 -1.62 11.04
CA CYS A 59 9.00 -1.78 11.95
C CYS A 59 10.02 -0.68 11.75
N THR A 60 10.83 -0.43 12.79
CA THR A 60 12.07 0.34 12.66
C THR A 60 13.26 -0.63 12.62
N PRO A 61 13.91 -0.84 11.46
CA PRO A 61 15.03 -1.78 11.39
C PRO A 61 16.15 -1.41 12.37
N GLY A 62 16.66 -2.42 13.10
CA GLY A 62 17.60 -2.19 14.20
C GLY A 62 16.96 -1.88 15.55
N ASN A 63 15.63 -2.03 15.68
CA ASN A 63 14.86 -1.89 16.93
C ASN A 63 14.94 -0.48 17.54
N SER A 64 14.98 0.54 16.70
CA SER A 64 15.21 1.92 17.10
C SER A 64 13.96 2.66 17.63
N GLY A 65 12.77 2.05 17.50
CA GLY A 65 11.58 2.39 18.28
C GLY A 65 10.50 3.10 17.46
N ALA A 66 9.48 2.35 17.06
CA ALA A 66 8.20 2.84 16.60
C ALA A 66 7.39 3.41 17.77
N HIS A 67 7.15 4.71 17.75
CA HIS A 67 6.49 5.45 18.82
C HIS A 67 5.01 5.67 18.52
N ILE A 68 4.12 5.01 19.26
CA ILE A 68 2.67 5.27 19.18
C ILE A 68 2.28 6.30 20.24
N THR A 69 1.69 7.42 19.83
CA THR A 69 1.33 8.51 20.76
C THR A 69 0.16 9.36 20.27
N GLY A 70 -0.52 10.05 21.19
CA GLY A 70 -1.51 11.10 20.89
C GLY A 70 -0.92 12.51 20.79
N GLY A 71 0.41 12.61 20.85
CA GLY A 71 1.14 13.87 20.72
C GLY A 71 2.63 13.66 20.95
N TRP A 72 3.49 14.30 20.15
CA TRP A 72 4.92 14.19 20.33
C TRP A 72 5.61 15.54 20.17
N SER A 73 6.45 15.89 21.16
CA SER A 73 7.20 17.15 21.18
C SER A 73 8.69 16.89 21.03
N PHE A 74 9.32 17.55 20.05
CA PHE A 74 10.79 17.65 19.98
C PHE A 74 11.25 19.08 19.71
N ARG A 75 11.01 19.61 18.50
CA ARG A 75 11.20 21.04 18.18
C ARG A 75 9.90 21.83 18.18
N CYS A 76 8.83 21.14 17.85
CA CYS A 76 7.45 21.57 18.02
C CYS A 76 6.62 20.38 18.48
N VAL A 77 5.32 20.59 18.65
CA VAL A 77 4.37 19.54 19.01
C VAL A 77 3.57 19.17 17.77
N ILE A 78 3.66 17.92 17.36
CA ILE A 78 2.71 17.33 16.40
C ILE A 78 1.65 16.55 17.19
N ARG A 79 0.41 16.58 16.71
CA ARG A 79 -0.75 15.85 17.24
C ARG A 79 -1.34 14.98 16.13
N PRO A 80 -2.12 13.94 16.43
CA PRO A 80 -2.79 13.13 15.41
C PRO A 80 -3.50 14.00 14.37
N HIS A 81 -3.41 13.60 13.10
CA HIS A 81 -4.17 14.16 12.00
C HIS A 81 -5.64 13.74 12.13
N GLY A 82 -5.86 12.43 12.21
CA GLY A 82 -7.13 11.78 12.49
C GLY A 82 -7.14 11.18 13.90
N GLY A 83 -8.31 10.74 14.35
CA GLY A 83 -8.44 9.95 15.58
C GLY A 83 -7.78 10.54 16.83
N VAL A 84 -7.06 9.70 17.59
CA VAL A 84 -6.35 10.07 18.83
C VAL A 84 -4.92 9.54 18.91
N ARG A 85 -4.42 8.81 17.89
CA ARG A 85 -3.07 8.23 17.87
C ARG A 85 -2.45 8.31 16.48
N PHE A 86 -1.15 8.56 16.44
CA PHE A 86 -0.32 8.42 15.25
C PHE A 86 0.96 7.65 15.61
N THR A 87 1.81 7.36 14.62
CA THR A 87 3.13 6.75 14.84
C THR A 87 4.27 7.64 14.38
N GLY A 88 5.41 7.60 15.07
CA GLY A 88 6.63 8.29 14.66
C GLY A 88 7.89 7.48 14.97
N SER A 89 8.92 7.59 14.14
CA SER A 89 10.17 6.85 14.38
C SER A 89 11.07 7.63 15.34
N ALA A 90 11.40 7.05 16.50
CA ALA A 90 12.30 7.68 17.48
C ALA A 90 13.78 7.63 17.09
N GLY A 91 14.13 6.74 16.16
CA GLY A 91 15.47 6.49 15.68
C GLY A 91 15.40 5.61 14.44
N GLY A 92 16.31 5.74 13.48
CA GLY A 92 16.28 4.92 12.26
C GLY A 92 15.04 5.17 11.37
N PHE A 93 15.00 4.51 10.22
CA PHE A 93 13.89 4.63 9.28
C PHE A 93 12.74 3.67 9.62
N TYR A 94 11.56 3.92 9.07
CA TYR A 94 10.46 2.96 9.10
C TYR A 94 10.48 2.07 7.87
N ARG A 95 10.08 0.81 8.05
CA ARG A 95 9.86 -0.13 6.97
C ARG A 95 8.48 -0.74 7.08
N TYR A 96 7.71 -0.60 6.01
CA TYR A 96 6.55 -1.44 5.75
C TYR A 96 7.01 -2.71 5.04
N THR A 97 6.48 -3.87 5.45
CA THR A 97 6.53 -5.11 4.67
C THR A 97 5.09 -5.55 4.42
N LEU A 98 4.64 -5.46 3.17
CA LEU A 98 3.27 -5.64 2.71
C LEU A 98 3.06 -7.08 2.24
N ASN A 99 2.06 -7.75 2.78
CA ASN A 99 1.66 -9.09 2.39
C ASN A 99 0.13 -9.25 2.42
N PRO A 100 -0.54 -9.23 1.25
CA PRO A 100 0.05 -9.25 -0.10
C PRO A 100 0.71 -7.91 -0.49
N PRO A 101 1.58 -7.89 -1.53
CA PRO A 101 2.08 -6.65 -2.12
C PRO A 101 0.96 -5.74 -2.64
N GLN A 102 1.14 -4.42 -2.55
CA GLN A 102 0.12 -3.41 -2.86
C GLN A 102 0.51 -2.49 -4.00
N ASP A 103 -0.46 -2.09 -4.83
CA ASP A 103 -0.20 -1.18 -5.97
C ASP A 103 -0.46 0.30 -5.62
N LEU A 104 -1.15 0.56 -4.51
CA LEU A 104 -1.51 1.90 -4.03
C LEU A 104 -1.26 2.03 -2.53
N PHE A 105 -0.53 3.05 -2.13
CA PHE A 105 -0.18 3.33 -0.74
C PHE A 105 -0.14 4.84 -0.53
N GLY A 106 -0.68 5.33 0.59
CA GLY A 106 -0.61 6.74 0.93
C GLY A 106 -1.02 7.01 2.37
N GLY A 107 -0.89 8.27 2.78
CA GLY A 107 -1.29 8.73 4.10
C GLY A 107 -0.74 10.11 4.40
N PHE A 108 -0.92 10.55 5.64
CA PHE A 108 -0.42 11.84 6.10
C PHE A 108 0.95 11.68 6.74
N PHE A 109 1.89 12.51 6.29
CA PHE A 109 3.25 12.58 6.80
C PHE A 109 3.50 13.93 7.44
N GLY A 110 4.21 13.92 8.56
CA GLY A 110 4.63 15.12 9.27
C GLY A 110 5.96 14.92 9.96
N SER A 111 6.43 15.99 10.61
CA SER A 111 7.60 15.90 11.48
C SER A 111 7.49 16.90 12.62
N ASN A 112 7.72 16.44 13.86
CA ASN A 112 7.88 17.31 15.01
C ASN A 112 9.32 17.85 15.19
N ALA A 113 10.21 17.60 14.22
CA ALA A 113 11.60 18.04 14.22
C ALA A 113 11.93 19.08 13.12
N PRO A 114 11.02 20.02 12.74
CA PRO A 114 11.26 20.98 11.67
C PRO A 114 12.57 21.77 11.82
N ASN A 115 13.13 22.21 10.69
CA ASN A 115 14.09 23.31 10.60
C ASN A 115 15.45 23.07 11.28
N LEU A 116 16.02 21.86 11.18
CA LEU A 116 17.42 21.61 11.56
C LEU A 116 18.43 22.04 10.48
N GLY A 117 18.08 23.04 9.68
CA GLY A 117 18.93 23.59 8.62
C GLY A 117 18.79 22.92 7.26
N GLU A 118 17.91 21.92 7.13
CA GLU A 118 17.64 21.20 5.88
C GLU A 118 16.12 20.92 5.76
N ASN A 119 15.64 20.75 4.54
CA ASN A 119 14.32 20.20 4.25
C ASN A 119 14.19 18.84 4.98
N ASN A 120 13.11 18.60 5.72
CA ASN A 120 12.93 17.39 6.55
C ASN A 120 12.11 16.29 5.88
N ASP A 121 11.83 16.42 4.60
CA ASP A 121 11.06 15.45 3.84
C ASP A 121 11.71 14.06 3.89
N ALA A 122 10.87 13.04 3.95
CA ALA A 122 11.32 11.67 3.96
C ALA A 122 11.67 11.23 2.54
N THR A 123 12.74 10.44 2.42
CA THR A 123 12.97 9.66 1.20
C THR A 123 12.23 8.35 1.31
N MET A 124 11.35 8.10 0.35
CA MET A 124 10.62 6.84 0.19
C MET A 124 11.38 5.93 -0.77
N ILE A 125 11.69 4.69 -0.37
CA ILE A 125 12.26 3.67 -1.26
C ILE A 125 11.28 2.50 -1.33
N PHE A 126 10.91 2.12 -2.55
CA PHE A 126 9.91 1.09 -2.77
C PHE A 126 10.54 -0.10 -3.48
N ARG A 127 10.23 -1.30 -2.99
CA ARG A 127 10.80 -2.54 -3.52
C ARG A 127 9.72 -3.57 -3.86
N ASP A 128 10.02 -4.38 -4.86
CA ASP A 128 9.22 -5.56 -5.21
C ASP A 128 9.48 -6.73 -4.25
N ASP A 129 8.78 -7.84 -4.47
CA ASP A 129 8.92 -9.09 -3.70
C ASP A 129 10.31 -9.73 -3.81
N GLY A 130 11.08 -9.38 -4.84
CA GLY A 130 12.48 -9.79 -5.01
C GLY A 130 13.46 -8.90 -4.25
N GLY A 131 13.01 -7.85 -3.56
CA GLY A 131 13.84 -6.87 -2.88
C GLY A 131 14.54 -5.88 -3.81
N ASN A 132 14.13 -5.79 -5.08
CA ASN A 132 14.70 -4.83 -6.03
C ASN A 132 14.02 -3.46 -5.85
N GLU A 133 14.79 -2.37 -5.89
CA GLU A 133 14.22 -1.01 -5.91
C GLU A 133 13.48 -0.78 -7.23
N ILE A 134 12.17 -0.53 -7.13
CA ILE A 134 11.27 -0.25 -8.26
C ILE A 134 10.86 1.22 -8.35
N GLY A 135 11.15 1.99 -7.29
CA GLY A 135 10.82 3.40 -7.24
C GLY A 135 11.43 4.11 -6.04
N ARG A 136 11.51 5.43 -6.18
CA ARG A 136 11.93 6.34 -5.13
C ARG A 136 11.12 7.63 -5.24
N ALA A 137 10.68 8.14 -4.10
CA ALA A 137 9.96 9.40 -4.03
C ALA A 137 10.37 10.22 -2.81
N ILE A 138 9.92 11.47 -2.76
CA ILE A 138 10.02 12.34 -1.58
C ILE A 138 8.63 12.45 -0.97
N ALA A 139 8.51 12.18 0.32
CA ALA A 139 7.30 12.44 1.10
C ALA A 139 7.44 13.81 1.78
N ALA A 140 6.68 14.78 1.30
CA ALA A 140 6.67 16.12 1.87
C ALA A 140 6.15 16.07 3.31
N THR A 141 6.85 16.73 4.24
CA THR A 141 6.46 16.81 5.66
C THR A 141 6.05 18.21 6.10
N GLY A 142 6.02 19.16 5.17
CA GLY A 142 5.84 20.57 5.46
C GLY A 142 7.10 21.15 6.06
N GLU A 143 7.88 21.87 5.24
CA GLU A 143 9.07 22.55 5.75
C GLU A 143 8.69 23.55 6.84
N GLY A 144 8.86 23.13 8.11
CA GLY A 144 8.82 24.05 9.23
C GLY A 144 7.52 24.16 10.01
N ASP A 145 6.45 23.48 9.61
CA ASP A 145 5.09 23.80 10.08
C ASP A 145 4.51 22.83 11.12
N CYS A 146 5.08 21.62 11.26
CA CYS A 146 4.56 20.57 12.15
C CYS A 146 3.12 20.19 11.83
N LEU A 147 2.76 20.35 10.57
CA LEU A 147 1.48 19.97 10.02
C LEU A 147 1.61 18.63 9.29
N TRP A 148 0.46 18.13 8.92
CA TRP A 148 0.33 16.90 8.17
C TRP A 148 0.16 17.20 6.69
N HIS A 149 0.84 16.43 5.87
CA HIS A 149 0.83 16.57 4.43
C HIS A 149 0.54 15.22 3.80
N TRP A 150 -0.49 15.18 2.97
CA TRP A 150 -0.83 13.97 2.25
C TRP A 150 0.28 13.61 1.26
N ASN A 151 0.71 12.35 1.30
CA ASN A 151 1.54 11.77 0.25
C ASN A 151 1.01 10.38 -0.10
N GLY A 152 0.76 10.15 -1.38
CA GLY A 152 0.35 8.85 -1.91
C GLY A 152 1.03 8.54 -3.21
N TRP A 153 1.22 7.25 -3.47
CA TRP A 153 1.86 6.73 -4.68
C TRP A 153 1.13 5.50 -5.20
N GLN A 154 1.05 5.42 -6.53
CA GLN A 154 0.60 4.25 -7.27
C GLN A 154 1.73 3.71 -8.15
N THR A 155 1.77 2.41 -8.37
CA THR A 155 2.61 1.77 -9.40
C THR A 155 1.74 1.21 -10.52
N ASP A 156 2.17 1.42 -11.76
CA ASP A 156 1.56 0.80 -12.96
C ASP A 156 2.19 -0.56 -13.30
N GLY A 157 3.16 -1.02 -12.48
CA GLY A 157 3.99 -2.19 -12.76
C GLY A 157 4.07 -3.17 -11.60
N ALA A 158 5.30 -3.38 -11.10
CA ALA A 158 5.52 -4.24 -9.94
C ALA A 158 4.90 -3.61 -8.69
N ALA A 159 4.19 -4.41 -7.91
CA ALA A 159 3.57 -4.03 -6.65
C ALA A 159 4.62 -3.72 -5.57
N PHE A 160 4.26 -2.88 -4.60
CA PHE A 160 5.05 -2.60 -3.40
C PHE A 160 5.00 -3.79 -2.46
N HIS A 161 6.15 -4.40 -2.20
CA HIS A 161 6.31 -5.37 -1.13
C HIS A 161 6.99 -4.76 0.10
N GLU A 162 8.04 -3.97 -0.09
CA GLU A 162 8.66 -3.19 0.99
C GLU A 162 8.64 -1.69 0.67
N ILE A 163 8.40 -0.88 1.70
CA ILE A 163 8.47 0.59 1.62
C ILE A 163 9.33 1.09 2.78
N ASP A 164 10.48 1.69 2.49
CA ASP A 164 11.28 2.39 3.48
C ASP A 164 10.89 3.87 3.51
N VAL A 165 10.61 4.39 4.71
CA VAL A 165 10.36 5.80 4.99
C VAL A 165 11.54 6.36 5.77
N ILE A 166 12.42 7.07 5.08
CA ILE A 166 13.73 7.47 5.60
C ILE A 166 13.76 8.98 5.83
N GLY A 167 13.62 9.40 7.09
CA GLY A 167 13.91 10.78 7.49
C GLY A 167 15.40 11.11 7.43
N LYS A 168 15.74 12.40 7.53
CA LYS A 168 17.15 12.82 7.45
C LYS A 168 17.91 12.76 8.77
N LEU A 169 17.18 12.70 9.88
CA LEU A 169 17.75 12.81 11.22
C LEU A 169 17.99 11.43 11.82
N PHE A 170 19.07 11.29 12.60
CA PHE A 170 19.35 10.10 13.42
C PHE A 170 19.16 8.76 12.68
N GLY A 171 19.61 8.69 11.43
CA GLY A 171 19.56 7.48 10.60
C GLY A 171 18.20 7.14 9.99
N GLY A 172 17.26 8.08 9.91
CA GLY A 172 15.93 7.84 9.31
C GLY A 172 14.73 8.34 10.10
N ALA A 173 14.96 8.94 11.26
CA ALA A 173 13.98 9.18 12.31
C ALA A 173 13.15 10.45 12.12
N PHE A 174 12.22 10.68 13.05
CA PHE A 174 11.37 11.87 13.17
C PHE A 174 10.49 12.13 11.94
N ILE A 175 10.14 11.06 11.25
CA ILE A 175 8.99 11.04 10.35
C ILE A 175 7.83 10.47 11.12
N ASP A 176 6.79 11.29 11.22
CA ASP A 176 5.51 10.98 11.82
C ASP A 176 4.55 10.60 10.69
N MET A 177 3.70 9.59 10.92
CA MET A 177 2.75 9.05 9.96
C MET A 177 1.40 8.83 10.63
N ASP A 178 0.34 9.17 9.92
CA ASP A 178 -1.04 9.01 10.38
C ASP A 178 -2.00 8.78 9.22
N ASP A 179 -3.17 8.22 9.51
CA ASP A 179 -4.23 7.92 8.53
C ASP A 179 -3.70 7.25 7.26
N MET A 180 -2.75 6.33 7.43
CA MET A 180 -2.17 5.58 6.32
C MET A 180 -3.23 4.65 5.71
N GLN A 181 -3.17 4.46 4.41
CA GLN A 181 -4.17 3.71 3.64
C GLN A 181 -3.52 2.92 2.51
N ILE A 182 -4.12 1.78 2.23
CA ILE A 182 -3.88 0.97 1.03
C ILE A 182 -5.21 0.69 0.34
N ILE A 183 -5.19 0.55 -0.97
CA ILE A 183 -6.24 -0.19 -1.67
C ILE A 183 -5.71 -1.61 -1.75
N GLU A 184 -6.44 -2.55 -1.15
CA GLU A 184 -6.04 -3.95 -1.22
C GLU A 184 -6.01 -4.29 -2.69
N ARG A 185 -4.85 -4.75 -3.16
CA ARG A 185 -4.76 -5.37 -4.47
C ARG A 185 -5.73 -6.53 -4.43
N GLY A 186 -6.93 -6.33 -4.98
CA GLY A 186 -7.90 -7.38 -5.14
C GLY A 186 -7.13 -8.49 -5.83
N GLY A 187 -6.88 -9.59 -5.12
CA GLY A 187 -6.14 -10.71 -5.71
C GLY A 187 -6.80 -11.02 -7.03
N ASN A 188 -6.01 -11.34 -8.06
CA ASN A 188 -6.54 -11.72 -9.36
C ASN A 188 -7.65 -12.74 -9.10
N ASN A 189 -8.88 -12.35 -9.39
CA ASN A 189 -10.05 -13.09 -8.98
C ASN A 189 -10.67 -13.69 -10.23
N CYS A 190 -11.31 -14.84 -10.06
CA CYS A 190 -11.95 -15.48 -11.20
C CYS A 190 -13.14 -14.63 -11.65
N ILE A 191 -13.05 -14.12 -12.88
CA ILE A 191 -14.12 -13.37 -13.54
C ILE A 191 -14.95 -14.34 -14.37
N TYR A 192 -16.26 -14.28 -14.18
CA TYR A 192 -17.24 -15.12 -14.83
C TYR A 192 -18.21 -14.31 -15.67
N LYS A 193 -18.37 -14.69 -16.95
CA LYS A 193 -19.48 -14.18 -17.77
C LYS A 193 -20.78 -14.87 -17.35
N ILE A 194 -21.74 -14.08 -16.86
CA ILE A 194 -23.03 -14.59 -16.40
C ILE A 194 -23.80 -15.20 -17.56
N LYS A 195 -24.24 -16.45 -17.39
CA LYS A 195 -25.03 -17.22 -18.37
C LYS A 195 -26.48 -17.40 -17.94
N LYS A 196 -26.75 -17.38 -16.63
CA LYS A 196 -28.11 -17.37 -16.08
C LYS A 196 -28.10 -16.52 -14.82
N SER A 197 -29.08 -15.64 -14.69
CA SER A 197 -29.37 -14.87 -13.49
C SER A 197 -30.84 -15.07 -13.14
N LYS A 198 -31.13 -15.41 -11.88
CA LYS A 198 -32.51 -15.59 -11.41
C LYS A 198 -32.68 -14.89 -10.07
N ALA A 199 -33.49 -13.85 -10.05
CA ALA A 199 -33.90 -13.17 -8.84
C ALA A 199 -34.73 -14.08 -7.93
N LYS A 200 -34.50 -13.97 -6.64
CA LYS A 200 -35.33 -14.50 -5.56
C LYS A 200 -35.58 -13.38 -4.57
N ARG A 201 -36.70 -12.66 -4.77
CA ARG A 201 -37.07 -11.48 -3.96
C ARG A 201 -36.09 -10.30 -4.06
N CYS A 202 -35.31 -10.22 -5.14
CA CYS A 202 -34.60 -9.00 -5.53
C CYS A 202 -35.32 -8.37 -6.71
N ASP A 203 -35.37 -7.04 -6.76
CA ASP A 203 -35.91 -6.31 -7.91
C ASP A 203 -34.90 -6.27 -9.06
N VAL A 204 -33.60 -6.15 -8.73
CA VAL A 204 -32.51 -6.09 -9.70
C VAL A 204 -31.48 -7.17 -9.38
N CYS A 205 -31.06 -7.91 -10.41
CA CYS A 205 -29.93 -8.83 -10.37
C CYS A 205 -29.02 -8.55 -11.56
N PRO A 206 -27.72 -8.92 -11.49
CA PRO A 206 -26.83 -8.80 -12.64
C PRO A 206 -27.39 -9.50 -13.88
N ASN A 207 -27.24 -8.87 -15.04
CA ASN A 207 -27.82 -9.35 -16.29
C ASN A 207 -27.03 -10.53 -16.87
N VAL A 208 -27.68 -11.30 -17.73
CA VAL A 208 -26.98 -12.33 -18.51
C VAL A 208 -26.06 -11.63 -19.51
N GLY A 209 -24.77 -11.92 -19.44
CA GLY A 209 -23.75 -11.28 -20.26
C GLY A 209 -22.74 -10.48 -19.44
N ASP A 210 -23.14 -10.00 -18.26
CA ASP A 210 -22.30 -9.21 -17.37
C ASP A 210 -21.14 -10.05 -16.81
N ALA A 211 -20.09 -9.34 -16.37
CA ALA A 211 -18.99 -9.92 -15.61
C ALA A 211 -19.38 -10.07 -14.14
N PHE A 212 -18.94 -11.17 -13.52
CA PHE A 212 -19.08 -11.43 -12.09
C PHE A 212 -17.72 -11.87 -11.54
N THR A 213 -17.14 -11.08 -10.66
CA THR A 213 -15.89 -11.41 -9.96
C THR A 213 -16.22 -12.25 -8.73
N SER A 214 -15.59 -13.41 -8.60
CA SER A 214 -15.71 -14.24 -7.39
C SER A 214 -14.52 -14.03 -6.46
N GLU A 215 -14.69 -14.29 -5.17
CA GLU A 215 -13.61 -14.32 -4.16
C GLU A 215 -12.56 -15.44 -4.37
N ALA A 216 -12.65 -16.21 -5.45
CA ALA A 216 -11.66 -17.23 -5.76
C ALA A 216 -10.48 -16.58 -6.47
N GLU A 217 -9.36 -16.53 -5.77
CA GLU A 217 -8.06 -16.12 -6.32
C GLU A 217 -7.61 -17.06 -7.45
N CYS A 218 -6.86 -16.51 -8.39
CA CYS A 218 -6.30 -17.23 -9.53
C CYS A 218 -5.02 -16.54 -10.01
N GLU A 219 -4.05 -17.30 -10.52
CA GLU A 219 -2.94 -16.72 -11.28
C GLU A 219 -3.25 -16.74 -12.79
N THR A 220 -4.02 -17.76 -13.20
CA THR A 220 -4.46 -17.96 -14.58
C THR A 220 -5.92 -18.41 -14.62
N VAL A 221 -6.55 -18.24 -15.79
CA VAL A 221 -7.92 -18.71 -16.05
C VAL A 221 -8.11 -20.23 -15.79
N LYS A 222 -7.02 -21.03 -15.78
CA LYS A 222 -7.09 -22.47 -15.54
C LYS A 222 -7.32 -22.82 -14.07
N ASP A 223 -6.92 -21.94 -13.16
CA ASP A 223 -7.09 -22.11 -11.72
C ASP A 223 -8.56 -21.91 -11.32
N CYS A 224 -9.28 -21.14 -12.12
CA CYS A 224 -10.70 -20.92 -11.99
C CYS A 224 -11.54 -22.15 -12.35
N LYS A 225 -12.59 -22.39 -11.56
CA LYS A 225 -13.63 -23.35 -11.95
C LYS A 225 -14.22 -22.93 -13.28
N LYS A 226 -14.26 -23.84 -14.27
CA LYS A 226 -14.80 -23.54 -15.62
C LYS A 226 -16.22 -22.97 -15.61
N LYS A 227 -17.04 -23.32 -14.61
CA LYS A 227 -18.39 -22.82 -14.39
C LYS A 227 -18.60 -22.57 -12.90
N ILE A 228 -19.30 -21.48 -12.57
CA ILE A 228 -19.72 -21.17 -11.20
C ILE A 228 -21.24 -21.24 -11.10
N LYS A 229 -21.72 -21.60 -9.91
CA LYS A 229 -23.12 -21.49 -9.50
C LYS A 229 -23.14 -20.99 -8.07
N THR A 230 -23.51 -19.73 -7.89
CA THR A 230 -23.53 -19.10 -6.56
C THR A 230 -24.83 -18.33 -6.34
N ILE A 231 -25.02 -17.88 -5.11
CA ILE A 231 -26.13 -17.04 -4.66
C ILE A 231 -25.49 -15.80 -4.04
N ILE A 232 -25.84 -14.63 -4.55
CA ILE A 232 -25.37 -13.34 -4.05
C ILE A 232 -26.54 -12.56 -3.42
N PRO A 233 -26.28 -11.65 -2.46
CA PRO A 233 -27.29 -10.69 -2.00
C PRO A 233 -27.74 -9.76 -3.15
N CYS A 234 -28.86 -9.06 -2.98
CA CYS A 234 -29.30 -8.06 -3.95
C CYS A 234 -28.29 -6.90 -4.02
N PRO A 235 -27.81 -6.50 -5.21
CA PRO A 235 -26.84 -5.40 -5.34
C PRO A 235 -27.34 -4.05 -4.79
N ASP A 236 -28.62 -3.74 -4.97
CA ASP A 236 -29.23 -2.49 -4.50
C ASP A 236 -29.75 -2.56 -3.05
N GLY A 237 -29.35 -3.60 -2.30
CA GLY A 237 -29.86 -3.88 -0.97
C GLY A 237 -31.23 -4.61 -0.95
N GLY A 238 -31.68 -5.00 0.24
CA GLY A 238 -32.96 -5.69 0.48
C GLY A 238 -32.85 -7.14 0.95
N ASN A 239 -33.99 -7.78 1.25
CA ASN A 239 -34.10 -9.12 1.87
C ASN A 239 -34.08 -10.29 0.85
N GLY A 240 -33.57 -10.06 -0.36
CA GLY A 240 -33.56 -11.02 -1.46
C GLY A 240 -32.18 -11.61 -1.78
N THR A 241 -32.15 -12.49 -2.77
CA THR A 241 -30.91 -13.02 -3.34
C THR A 241 -30.99 -13.21 -4.85
N CYS A 242 -29.85 -13.18 -5.54
CA CYS A 242 -29.71 -13.49 -6.95
C CYS A 242 -28.98 -14.82 -7.11
N LYS A 243 -29.61 -15.80 -7.78
CA LYS A 243 -28.95 -17.06 -8.12
C LYS A 243 -28.31 -16.95 -9.50
N ILE A 244 -26.99 -16.96 -9.54
CA ILE A 244 -26.23 -16.81 -10.78
C ILE A 244 -25.54 -18.12 -11.20
N LYS A 245 -25.40 -18.29 -12.51
CA LYS A 245 -24.51 -19.28 -13.12
C LYS A 245 -23.65 -18.57 -14.15
N GLY A 246 -22.34 -18.70 -14.00
CA GLY A 246 -21.36 -18.12 -14.91
C GLY A 246 -20.47 -19.17 -15.57
N LYS A 247 -19.82 -18.79 -16.66
CA LYS A 247 -18.69 -19.52 -17.24
C LYS A 247 -17.46 -18.63 -17.09
N VAL A 248 -16.33 -19.21 -16.68
CA VAL A 248 -15.10 -18.43 -16.53
C VAL A 248 -14.82 -17.68 -17.84
N SER A 249 -14.51 -16.40 -17.70
CA SER A 249 -14.09 -15.53 -18.79
C SER A 249 -12.65 -15.09 -18.59
N ASP A 250 -12.25 -14.76 -17.37
CA ASP A 250 -10.93 -14.20 -17.09
C ASP A 250 -10.46 -14.48 -15.66
N CYS A 251 -9.23 -14.07 -15.37
CA CYS A 251 -8.59 -14.05 -14.06
C CYS A 251 -7.88 -12.70 -13.90
N ALA A 252 -8.44 -11.79 -13.11
CA ALA A 252 -7.95 -10.42 -12.93
C ALA A 252 -8.52 -9.78 -11.67
#